data_AF-A0A067MBD7-F1
#
_entry.id   AF-A0A067MBD7-F1
#
_cell.length_a   1.000
_cell.length_b   1.000
_cell.length_c   1.000
_cell.angle_alpha   90.00
_cell.angle_beta   90.00
_cell.angle_gamma   90.00
#
_symmetry.space_group_name_H-M   'P 1'
#
loop_
_entity.id
_entity.type
_entity.pdbx_description
1 polymer ?
#
loop_
_entity_poly.entity_id
_entity_poly.type
_entity_poly.pdbx_seq_one_letter_code
_entity_poly.pdbx_strand_id
1 'polypeptide(L)'
;MDNLGFANSLFGGLPYFNPGMMVNLSGRCATTKLAQCKNLGISTCEVSRKFDKDPDDVPDLHKEDFLARKQIVDQIAEWCDRNANAKTQIIYKNEWAPILYQYEIVQASAKRNRDWGHLIFTDMTLTQYLLVMCYGETTCSCRNPYHDDFAVMTKYHADRFMSLLKYLHHDESKPSFVRATYTTTSKRLVDPDFFSTIDVPTKTYNPPIFHVTPDNFVPSLLESELEKIDNLTAQVSHSKTPAPASVRAEVTGRKEDRPKAEQYMAANEKNAAACAYCEKIGKSTMPICSRCKLVRYCSAECQRSAWPMHKPVCKAVSKK
;
A
#
# COMPACT_ATOMS: atom_id res chain seq x y z
N MET A 1 -11.52 -4.39 23.49
CA MET A 1 -10.82 -5.55 24.09
C MET A 1 -9.49 -5.68 23.36
N ASP A 2 -8.38 -5.55 24.08
CA ASP A 2 -7.05 -5.30 23.53
C ASP A 2 -6.46 -6.54 22.84
N ASN A 3 -6.55 -6.60 21.50
CA ASN A 3 -5.90 -7.65 20.70
C ASN A 3 -4.37 -7.68 20.88
N LEU A 4 -3.74 -6.54 21.19
CA LEU A 4 -2.29 -6.44 21.43
C LEU A 4 -1.87 -6.90 22.84
N GLY A 5 -2.71 -6.65 23.85
CA GLY A 5 -2.46 -7.08 25.23
C GLY A 5 -2.69 -8.57 25.42
N PHE A 6 -3.75 -9.10 24.80
CA PHE A 6 -4.09 -10.51 24.84
C PHE A 6 -3.02 -11.37 24.14
N ALA A 7 -2.57 -10.95 22.95
CA ALA A 7 -1.55 -11.68 22.19
C ALA A 7 -0.16 -11.67 22.85
N ASN A 8 0.27 -10.56 23.47
CA ASN A 8 1.52 -10.53 24.24
C ASN A 8 1.48 -11.45 25.47
N SER A 9 0.30 -11.63 26.10
CA SER A 9 0.16 -12.52 27.25
C SER A 9 0.07 -14.01 26.89
N LEU A 10 -0.49 -14.33 25.71
CA LEU A 10 -0.66 -15.72 25.25
C LEU A 10 0.56 -16.30 24.55
N PHE A 11 1.35 -15.47 23.87
CA PHE A 11 2.45 -15.92 23.01
C PHE A 11 3.84 -15.50 23.51
N GLY A 12 3.92 -14.72 24.60
CA GLY A 12 5.19 -14.28 25.20
C GLY A 12 6.08 -15.40 25.75
N GLY A 13 5.56 -16.64 25.81
CA GLY A 13 6.31 -17.83 26.22
C GLY A 13 6.72 -18.78 25.08
N LEU A 14 6.34 -18.49 23.83
CA LEU A 14 6.78 -19.32 22.69
C LEU A 14 8.13 -18.82 22.18
N PRO A 15 9.15 -19.69 22.06
CA PRO A 15 10.32 -19.33 21.28
C PRO A 15 9.82 -18.98 19.87
N TYR A 16 10.40 -17.96 19.23
CA TYR A 16 10.08 -17.48 17.86
C TYR A 16 8.93 -16.45 17.69
N PHE A 17 8.28 -15.96 18.75
CA PHE A 17 7.29 -14.87 18.57
C PHE A 17 7.96 -13.51 18.26
N ASN A 18 7.78 -12.99 17.05
CA ASN A 18 8.16 -11.64 16.66
C ASN A 18 6.87 -10.79 16.48
N PRO A 19 6.73 -9.62 17.13
CA PRO A 19 5.60 -8.72 16.94
C PRO A 19 5.32 -8.34 15.46
N GLY A 20 6.34 -8.40 14.58
CA GLY A 20 6.20 -8.24 13.13
C GLY A 20 5.44 -9.36 12.41
N MET A 21 5.17 -10.48 13.08
CA MET A 21 4.36 -11.60 12.58
C MET A 21 2.86 -11.46 12.87
N MET A 22 2.43 -10.43 13.62
CA MET A 22 1.02 -10.10 13.68
C MET A 22 0.58 -9.49 12.34
N VAL A 23 -0.34 -10.15 11.65
CA VAL A 23 -0.92 -9.58 10.43
C VAL A 23 -1.90 -8.47 10.81
N ASN A 24 -1.44 -7.23 10.72
CA ASN A 24 -2.33 -6.08 10.72
C ASN A 24 -2.90 -5.89 9.30
N LEU A 25 -4.15 -6.29 9.10
CA LEU A 25 -4.85 -6.10 7.83
C LEU A 25 -5.06 -4.62 7.48
N SER A 26 -5.00 -3.72 8.46
CA SER A 26 -5.00 -2.27 8.25
C SER A 26 -3.60 -1.66 8.11
N GLY A 27 -2.55 -2.49 8.10
CA GLY A 27 -1.17 -2.06 7.91
C GLY A 27 -0.95 -1.50 6.50
N ARG A 28 -0.32 -0.32 6.43
CA ARG A 28 -0.14 0.45 5.17
C ARG A 28 1.28 0.43 4.62
N CYS A 29 2.20 -0.30 5.24
CA CYS A 29 3.59 -0.41 4.81
C CYS A 29 3.72 -1.54 3.80
N ALA A 30 4.02 -1.21 2.53
CA ALA A 30 4.18 -2.21 1.48
C ALA A 30 5.33 -3.18 1.77
N THR A 31 6.46 -2.70 2.28
CA THR A 31 7.59 -3.56 2.69
C THR A 31 7.17 -4.64 3.69
N THR A 32 6.44 -4.24 4.75
CA THR A 32 5.95 -5.18 5.76
C THR A 32 4.96 -6.17 5.14
N LYS A 33 4.03 -5.69 4.32
CA LYS A 33 3.00 -6.53 3.71
C LYS A 33 3.62 -7.59 2.79
N LEU A 34 4.56 -7.21 1.93
CA LEU A 34 5.26 -8.15 1.04
C LEU A 34 6.05 -9.20 1.83
N ALA A 35 6.74 -8.79 2.90
CA ALA A 35 7.42 -9.73 3.78
C ALA A 35 6.44 -10.71 4.48
N GLN A 36 5.27 -10.22 4.90
CA GLN A 36 4.21 -11.07 5.47
C GLN A 36 3.64 -12.04 4.43
N CYS A 37 3.36 -11.59 3.21
CA CYS A 37 2.90 -12.48 2.14
C CYS A 37 3.91 -13.61 1.88
N LYS A 38 5.22 -13.29 1.83
CA LYS A 38 6.28 -14.28 1.64
C LYS A 38 6.36 -15.29 2.81
N ASN A 39 6.26 -14.82 4.05
CA ASN A 39 6.52 -15.66 5.22
C ASN A 39 5.29 -16.39 5.78
N LEU A 40 4.09 -15.82 5.61
CA LEU A 40 2.83 -16.31 6.21
C LEU A 40 1.83 -16.77 5.14
N GLY A 41 2.10 -16.52 3.86
CA GLY A 41 1.21 -16.82 2.76
C GLY A 41 0.21 -15.70 2.47
N ILE A 42 -0.17 -15.57 1.20
CA ILE A 42 -1.00 -14.48 0.67
C ILE A 42 -2.38 -14.43 1.32
N SER A 43 -3.03 -15.58 1.53
CA SER A 43 -4.38 -15.67 2.11
C SER A 43 -4.48 -15.08 3.52
N THR A 44 -3.38 -15.04 4.27
CA THR A 44 -3.35 -14.40 5.59
C THR A 44 -3.29 -12.88 5.51
N CYS A 45 -2.78 -12.36 4.39
CA CYS A 45 -2.49 -10.94 4.18
C CYS A 45 -3.55 -10.19 3.39
N GLU A 46 -4.48 -10.94 2.77
CA GLU A 46 -5.55 -10.44 1.92
C GLU A 46 -6.46 -9.43 2.63
N VAL A 47 -6.82 -8.36 1.94
CA VAL A 47 -7.61 -7.26 2.50
C VAL A 47 -9.07 -7.25 2.03
N SER A 48 -9.53 -8.24 1.26
CA SER A 48 -10.92 -8.31 0.75
C SER A 48 -11.96 -8.19 1.85
N ARG A 49 -11.74 -8.84 3.00
CA ARG A 49 -12.63 -8.77 4.19
C ARG A 49 -12.85 -7.36 4.73
N LYS A 50 -11.96 -6.40 4.42
CA LYS A 50 -12.19 -4.99 4.77
C LYS A 50 -13.34 -4.42 3.95
N PHE A 51 -13.46 -4.81 2.69
CA PHE A 51 -14.46 -4.33 1.74
C PHE A 51 -15.79 -5.09 1.80
N ASP A 52 -15.91 -6.10 2.65
CA ASP A 52 -17.18 -6.75 3.01
C ASP A 52 -17.94 -5.99 4.11
N LYS A 53 -17.27 -5.05 4.79
CA LYS A 53 -17.86 -4.26 5.88
C LYS A 53 -18.69 -3.10 5.36
N ASP A 54 -19.56 -2.57 6.21
CA ASP A 54 -20.18 -1.28 5.96
C ASP A 54 -19.08 -0.18 5.94
N PRO A 55 -19.11 0.76 4.98
CA PRO A 55 -18.13 1.86 4.93
C PRO A 55 -18.06 2.66 6.23
N ASP A 56 -19.17 2.78 6.98
CA ASP A 56 -19.21 3.53 8.22
C ASP A 56 -18.46 2.79 9.38
N ASP A 57 -18.19 1.49 9.21
CA ASP A 57 -17.37 0.65 10.10
C ASP A 57 -15.88 0.60 9.72
N VAL A 58 -15.47 1.33 8.68
CA VAL A 58 -14.07 1.40 8.21
C VAL A 58 -13.55 2.83 8.38
N PRO A 59 -13.23 3.25 9.62
CA PRO A 59 -12.93 4.65 9.95
C PRO A 59 -11.61 5.16 9.37
N ASP A 60 -10.80 4.25 8.83
CA ASP A 60 -9.48 4.51 8.31
C ASP A 60 -9.47 4.80 6.79
N LEU A 61 -10.65 4.85 6.14
CA LEU A 61 -10.85 5.37 4.78
C LEU A 61 -12.03 6.35 4.75
N HIS A 62 -11.97 7.35 3.87
CA HIS A 62 -13.16 8.13 3.56
C HIS A 62 -14.16 7.27 2.78
N LYS A 63 -15.47 7.50 3.00
CA LYS A 63 -16.56 6.71 2.39
C LYS A 63 -16.45 6.60 0.87
N GLU A 64 -16.21 7.71 0.17
CA GLU A 64 -16.04 7.68 -1.29
C GLU A 64 -14.82 6.88 -1.72
N ASP A 65 -13.69 7.01 -1.02
CA ASP A 65 -12.51 6.23 -1.36
C ASP A 65 -12.67 4.74 -1.00
N PHE A 66 -13.47 4.41 0.01
CA PHE A 66 -13.85 3.03 0.33
C PHE A 66 -14.67 2.45 -0.82
N LEU A 67 -15.73 3.15 -1.25
CA LEU A 67 -16.61 2.69 -2.32
C LEU A 67 -15.88 2.55 -3.66
N ALA A 68 -15.01 3.51 -4.01
CA ALA A 68 -14.21 3.45 -5.23
C ALA A 68 -13.27 2.22 -5.24
N ARG A 69 -12.64 1.92 -4.10
CA ARG A 69 -11.76 0.75 -3.99
C ARG A 69 -12.53 -0.56 -3.94
N LYS A 70 -13.66 -0.60 -3.23
CA LYS A 70 -14.55 -1.76 -3.16
C LYS A 70 -14.97 -2.22 -4.56
N GLN A 71 -15.38 -1.28 -5.42
CA GLN A 71 -15.83 -1.65 -6.77
C GLN A 71 -14.74 -2.31 -7.62
N ILE A 72 -13.47 -1.90 -7.48
CA ILE A 72 -12.35 -2.56 -8.14
C ILE A 72 -12.08 -3.94 -7.55
N VAL A 73 -12.13 -4.07 -6.23
CA VAL A 73 -11.97 -5.37 -5.54
C VAL A 73 -13.06 -6.34 -5.99
N ASP A 74 -14.31 -5.91 -5.99
CA ASP A 74 -15.47 -6.70 -6.41
C ASP A 74 -15.35 -7.08 -7.90
N GLN A 75 -14.99 -6.14 -8.78
CA GLN A 75 -14.81 -6.39 -10.22
C GLN A 75 -13.77 -7.49 -10.50
N ILE A 76 -12.63 -7.45 -9.80
CA ILE A 76 -11.55 -8.43 -9.98
C ILE A 76 -11.94 -9.78 -9.34
N ALA A 77 -12.61 -9.77 -8.19
CA ALA A 77 -13.11 -10.99 -7.55
C ALA A 77 -14.13 -11.71 -8.45
N GLU A 78 -15.08 -10.99 -9.05
CA GLU A 78 -16.04 -11.54 -10.01
C GLU A 78 -15.36 -12.15 -11.25
N TRP A 79 -14.22 -11.61 -11.68
CA TRP A 79 -13.43 -12.23 -12.74
C TRP A 79 -12.76 -13.52 -12.26
N CYS A 80 -12.16 -13.52 -11.06
CA CYS A 80 -11.54 -14.72 -10.49
C CYS A 80 -12.57 -15.86 -10.36
N ASP A 81 -13.75 -15.57 -9.79
CA ASP A 81 -14.81 -16.56 -9.60
C ASP A 81 -15.30 -17.17 -10.92
N ARG A 82 -15.50 -16.34 -11.95
CA ARG A 82 -15.90 -16.79 -13.29
C ARG A 82 -14.84 -17.65 -13.97
N ASN A 83 -13.57 -17.48 -13.63
CA ASN A 83 -12.43 -18.13 -14.30
C ASN A 83 -11.73 -19.20 -13.44
N ALA A 84 -12.22 -19.46 -12.22
CA ALA A 84 -11.60 -20.40 -11.27
C ALA A 84 -11.42 -21.81 -11.85
N ASN A 85 -12.36 -22.26 -12.68
CA ASN A 85 -12.35 -23.59 -13.31
C ASN A 85 -12.06 -23.56 -14.81
N ALA A 86 -11.57 -22.43 -15.35
CA ALA A 86 -11.24 -22.33 -16.76
C ALA A 86 -10.09 -23.29 -17.11
N LYS A 87 -10.22 -24.02 -18.24
CA LYS A 87 -9.20 -24.97 -18.70
C LYS A 87 -7.85 -24.30 -19.01
N THR A 88 -7.90 -23.06 -19.48
CA THR A 88 -6.71 -22.24 -19.71
C THR A 88 -6.52 -21.31 -18.52
N GLN A 89 -5.44 -21.51 -17.78
CA GLN A 89 -5.03 -20.59 -16.72
C GLN A 89 -4.03 -19.60 -17.32
N ILE A 90 -4.44 -18.33 -17.41
CA ILE A 90 -3.61 -17.24 -17.96
C ILE A 90 -2.76 -16.64 -16.84
N ILE A 91 -3.34 -16.51 -15.66
CA ILE A 91 -2.67 -16.18 -14.40
C ILE A 91 -2.66 -17.45 -13.55
N TYR A 92 -1.69 -17.61 -12.65
CA TYR A 92 -1.63 -18.80 -11.80
C TYR A 92 -2.96 -18.98 -11.04
N LYS A 93 -3.67 -20.07 -11.31
CA LYS A 93 -5.04 -20.36 -10.83
C LYS A 93 -6.12 -19.32 -11.18
N ASN A 94 -5.84 -18.38 -12.09
CA ASN A 94 -6.71 -17.24 -12.43
C ASN A 94 -7.17 -16.46 -11.18
N GLU A 95 -6.26 -16.27 -10.23
CA GLU A 95 -6.55 -15.67 -8.92
C GLU A 95 -5.72 -14.40 -8.71
N TRP A 96 -6.38 -13.36 -8.21
CA TRP A 96 -5.77 -12.10 -7.79
C TRP A 96 -6.18 -11.79 -6.35
N ALA A 97 -5.22 -11.64 -5.45
CA ALA A 97 -5.48 -11.30 -4.06
C ALA A 97 -5.15 -9.83 -3.79
N PRO A 98 -6.10 -8.99 -3.33
CA PRO A 98 -5.79 -7.64 -2.87
C PRO A 98 -5.01 -7.72 -1.56
N ILE A 99 -3.83 -7.09 -1.50
CA ILE A 99 -2.95 -7.12 -0.32
C ILE A 99 -2.76 -5.75 0.32
N LEU A 100 -3.02 -4.67 -0.42
CA LEU A 100 -2.92 -3.29 0.05
C LEU A 100 -4.08 -2.46 -0.52
N TYR A 101 -4.55 -1.48 0.26
CA TYR A 101 -5.67 -0.60 -0.12
C TYR A 101 -5.39 0.90 0.07
N GLN A 102 -4.37 1.24 0.86
CA GLN A 102 -3.79 2.57 0.92
C GLN A 102 -2.39 2.37 1.48
N TYR A 103 -1.36 2.56 0.67
CA TYR A 103 -0.01 2.15 1.05
C TYR A 103 1.04 3.23 0.84
N GLU A 104 2.05 3.18 1.70
CA GLU A 104 3.34 3.80 1.51
C GLU A 104 4.39 2.70 1.29
N ILE A 105 5.50 3.04 0.63
CA ILE A 105 6.56 2.07 0.33
C ILE A 105 7.10 1.47 1.62
N VAL A 106 7.52 2.33 2.54
CA VAL A 106 8.02 1.97 3.86
C VAL A 106 7.47 2.96 4.88
N GLN A 107 7.35 2.55 6.15
CA GLN A 107 6.70 3.35 7.18
C GLN A 107 7.25 4.79 7.24
N ALA A 108 6.32 5.75 7.27
CA ALA A 108 6.57 7.19 7.26
C ALA A 108 7.35 7.70 6.04
N SER A 109 7.27 7.04 4.89
CA SER A 109 7.79 7.56 3.62
C SER A 109 6.78 8.45 2.90
N ALA A 110 5.47 8.22 3.08
CA ALA A 110 4.44 9.08 2.49
C ALA A 110 4.16 10.33 3.34
N LYS A 111 4.27 11.52 2.73
CA LYS A 111 4.10 12.84 3.38
C LYS A 111 2.89 13.63 2.86
N ARG A 112 2.54 13.43 1.60
CA ARG A 112 1.43 14.08 0.89
C ARG A 112 0.54 13.04 0.23
N ASN A 113 -0.67 13.43 -0.18
CA ASN A 113 -1.62 12.49 -0.80
C ASN A 113 -1.01 11.79 -2.03
N ARG A 114 -0.24 12.52 -2.85
CA ARG A 114 0.46 11.94 -4.02
C ARG A 114 1.47 10.85 -3.68
N ASP A 115 1.89 10.74 -2.41
CA ASP A 115 2.88 9.77 -1.95
C ASP A 115 2.24 8.42 -1.58
N TRP A 116 0.91 8.37 -1.41
CA TRP A 116 0.18 7.14 -1.13
C TRP A 116 -0.25 6.47 -2.42
N GLY A 117 0.02 5.17 -2.53
CA GLY A 117 -0.64 4.31 -3.51
C GLY A 117 -1.95 3.76 -2.95
N HIS A 118 -2.84 3.28 -3.82
CA HIS A 118 -4.18 2.84 -3.43
C HIS A 118 -4.25 1.31 -3.36
N LEU A 119 -4.66 0.63 -4.43
CA LEU A 119 -4.82 -0.82 -4.42
C LEU A 119 -3.60 -1.53 -5.00
N ILE A 120 -3.16 -2.59 -4.34
CA ILE A 120 -2.25 -3.60 -4.90
C ILE A 120 -2.90 -4.96 -4.81
N PHE A 121 -2.92 -5.66 -5.93
CA PHE A 121 -3.21 -7.08 -6.02
C PHE A 121 -1.93 -7.82 -6.36
N THR A 122 -1.85 -9.08 -5.95
CA THR A 122 -0.77 -10.00 -6.34
C THR A 122 -1.36 -11.32 -6.80
N ASP A 123 -0.66 -11.98 -7.72
CA ASP A 123 -0.95 -13.37 -8.05
C ASP A 123 -0.44 -14.30 -6.94
N MET A 124 -0.81 -15.58 -7.01
CA MET A 124 -0.43 -16.53 -5.95
C MET A 124 1.06 -16.89 -5.92
N THR A 125 1.85 -16.44 -6.88
CA THR A 125 3.31 -16.66 -6.94
C THR A 125 4.14 -15.47 -6.45
N LEU A 126 3.52 -14.33 -6.11
CA LEU A 126 4.21 -13.08 -5.75
C LEU A 126 5.13 -12.54 -6.85
N THR A 127 4.85 -12.85 -8.11
CA THR A 127 5.67 -12.38 -9.25
C THR A 127 4.93 -11.36 -10.10
N GLN A 128 3.60 -11.35 -10.06
CA GLN A 128 2.78 -10.45 -10.86
C GLN A 128 1.91 -9.60 -9.94
N TYR A 129 1.78 -8.31 -10.30
CA TYR A 129 1.07 -7.35 -9.47
C TYR A 129 0.18 -6.45 -10.31
N LEU A 130 -1.00 -6.15 -9.78
CA LEU A 130 -1.88 -5.11 -10.31
C LEU A 130 -1.89 -3.93 -9.36
N LEU A 131 -1.77 -2.72 -9.90
CA LEU A 131 -1.81 -1.46 -9.16
C LEU A 131 -2.95 -0.61 -9.71
N VAL A 132 -3.90 -0.24 -8.86
CA VAL A 132 -5.02 0.63 -9.26
C VAL A 132 -5.05 1.87 -8.39
N MET A 133 -4.89 3.03 -9.03
CA MET A 133 -5.06 4.33 -8.39
C MET A 133 -6.51 4.82 -8.56
N CYS A 134 -7.25 4.92 -7.45
CA CYS A 134 -8.58 5.53 -7.43
C CYS A 134 -8.52 7.04 -7.16
N TYR A 135 -8.70 7.88 -8.17
CA TYR A 135 -8.76 9.33 -7.99
C TYR A 135 -10.22 9.78 -7.75
N GLY A 136 -10.44 10.60 -6.73
CA GLY A 136 -11.76 11.16 -6.41
C GLY A 136 -12.30 12.14 -7.46
N GLU A 137 -13.55 12.58 -7.32
CA GLU A 137 -14.08 13.73 -8.06
C GLU A 137 -13.23 14.95 -7.74
N THR A 138 -12.38 15.37 -8.67
CA THR A 138 -11.66 16.62 -8.51
C THR A 138 -12.60 17.74 -8.91
N THR A 139 -12.77 18.72 -8.01
CA THR A 139 -12.98 20.11 -8.41
C THR A 139 -11.72 20.58 -9.14
N CYS A 140 -11.39 20.02 -10.31
CA CYS A 140 -10.41 20.62 -11.20
C CYS A 140 -10.96 21.97 -11.63
N SER A 141 -10.14 23.02 -11.56
CA SER A 141 -10.48 24.32 -12.17
C SER A 141 -10.83 24.20 -13.66
N CYS A 142 -10.41 23.10 -14.29
CA CYS A 142 -10.58 22.78 -15.71
C CYS A 142 -11.86 22.00 -16.08
N ARG A 143 -12.65 21.50 -15.12
CA ARG A 143 -13.84 20.64 -15.35
C ARG A 143 -13.62 19.35 -16.18
N ASN A 144 -12.38 18.97 -16.52
CA ASN A 144 -12.06 17.74 -17.25
C ASN A 144 -11.69 16.61 -16.25
N PRO A 145 -12.39 15.46 -16.24
CA PRO A 145 -12.15 14.38 -15.29
C PRO A 145 -10.90 13.53 -15.56
N TYR A 146 -10.22 13.68 -16.71
CA TYR A 146 -9.01 12.91 -17.06
C TYR A 146 -7.81 13.84 -17.17
N HIS A 147 -6.86 13.68 -16.25
CA HIS A 147 -5.69 14.54 -16.17
C HIS A 147 -4.41 13.75 -16.49
N ASP A 148 -3.49 14.35 -17.26
CA ASP A 148 -2.17 13.77 -17.55
C ASP A 148 -1.39 13.43 -16.27
N ASP A 149 -1.53 14.25 -15.20
CA ASP A 149 -0.95 13.96 -13.88
C ASP A 149 -1.44 12.63 -13.30
N PHE A 150 -2.69 12.19 -13.54
CA PHE A 150 -3.15 10.90 -13.02
C PHE A 150 -2.40 9.76 -13.70
N ALA A 151 -2.21 9.85 -15.02
CA ALA A 151 -1.40 8.90 -15.77
C ALA A 151 0.05 8.91 -15.28
N VAL A 152 0.67 10.08 -15.18
CA VAL A 152 2.06 10.27 -14.71
C VAL A 152 2.24 9.75 -13.28
N MET A 153 1.34 10.10 -12.36
CA MET A 153 1.39 9.64 -10.97
C MET A 153 1.19 8.14 -10.85
N THR A 154 0.28 7.56 -11.63
CA THR A 154 0.03 6.12 -11.64
C THR A 154 1.26 5.36 -12.14
N LYS A 155 1.88 5.81 -13.23
CA LYS A 155 3.14 5.23 -13.73
C LYS A 155 4.26 5.36 -12.70
N TYR A 156 4.38 6.52 -12.05
CA TYR A 156 5.37 6.73 -10.99
C TYR A 156 5.16 5.77 -9.80
N HIS A 157 3.92 5.54 -9.37
CA HIS A 157 3.64 4.54 -8.33
C HIS A 157 3.99 3.11 -8.76
N ALA A 158 3.76 2.77 -10.04
CA ALA A 158 4.17 1.48 -10.61
C ALA A 158 5.70 1.31 -10.61
N ASP A 159 6.44 2.34 -11.02
CA ASP A 159 7.91 2.36 -11.02
C ASP A 159 8.47 2.23 -9.60
N ARG A 160 7.88 2.94 -8.64
CA ARG A 160 8.24 2.84 -7.21
C ARG A 160 7.99 1.45 -6.65
N PHE A 161 6.84 0.87 -6.98
CA PHE A 161 6.50 -0.46 -6.51
C PHE A 161 7.41 -1.52 -7.15
N MET A 162 7.71 -1.42 -8.45
CA MET A 162 8.70 -2.29 -9.11
C MET A 162 10.09 -2.14 -8.50
N SER A 163 10.53 -0.92 -8.19
CA SER A 163 11.80 -0.66 -7.49
C SER A 163 11.83 -1.37 -6.13
N LEU A 164 10.73 -1.34 -5.37
CA LEU A 164 10.60 -2.07 -4.10
C LEU A 164 10.66 -3.59 -4.29
N LEU A 165 9.91 -4.12 -5.25
CA LEU A 165 9.89 -5.55 -5.53
C LEU A 165 11.26 -6.06 -5.95
N LYS A 166 11.94 -5.35 -6.86
CA LYS A 166 13.29 -5.68 -7.29
C LYS A 166 14.28 -5.66 -6.12
N TYR A 167 14.11 -4.72 -5.19
CA TYR A 167 14.94 -4.65 -3.99
C TYR A 167 14.69 -5.81 -3.02
N LEU A 168 13.42 -6.17 -2.77
CA LEU A 168 13.06 -7.21 -1.79
C LEU A 168 13.17 -8.64 -2.32
N HIS A 169 13.07 -8.83 -3.64
CA HIS A 169 12.92 -10.14 -4.29
C HIS A 169 14.00 -10.37 -5.36
N HIS A 170 15.20 -9.83 -5.13
CA HIS A 170 16.33 -9.97 -6.05
C HIS A 170 16.87 -11.41 -6.13
N ASP A 171 16.77 -12.18 -5.04
CA ASP A 171 17.30 -13.55 -4.98
C ASP A 171 16.23 -14.62 -5.30
N GLU A 172 15.00 -14.42 -4.86
CA GLU A 172 13.90 -15.39 -4.94
C GLU A 172 12.60 -14.67 -5.29
N SER A 173 11.71 -15.35 -6.02
CA SER A 173 10.38 -14.81 -6.43
C SER A 173 10.50 -13.48 -7.19
N LYS A 174 11.43 -13.43 -8.16
CA LYS A 174 11.72 -12.23 -8.94
C LYS A 174 10.44 -11.69 -9.60
N PRO A 175 10.14 -10.39 -9.47
CA PRO A 175 8.94 -9.82 -10.07
C PRO A 175 9.00 -9.91 -11.59
N SER A 176 7.89 -10.33 -12.20
CA SER A 176 7.70 -10.34 -13.65
C SER A 176 7.20 -8.98 -14.13
N PHE A 177 6.09 -8.49 -13.57
CA PHE A 177 5.56 -7.17 -13.91
C PHE A 177 4.71 -6.56 -12.78
N VAL A 178 4.61 -5.23 -12.83
CA VAL A 178 3.57 -4.44 -12.19
C VAL A 178 2.73 -3.81 -13.29
N ARG A 179 1.47 -4.21 -13.42
CA ARG A 179 0.53 -3.58 -14.34
C ARG A 179 -0.27 -2.55 -13.57
N ALA A 180 -0.26 -1.31 -14.05
CA ALA A 180 -0.87 -0.19 -13.35
C ALA A 180 -1.87 0.56 -14.21
N THR A 181 -2.99 0.94 -13.62
CA THR A 181 -3.97 1.84 -14.24
C THR A 181 -4.65 2.68 -13.16
N TYR A 182 -5.56 3.55 -13.56
CA TYR A 182 -6.33 4.37 -12.64
C TYR A 182 -7.80 4.41 -13.00
N THR A 183 -8.60 4.77 -12.02
CA THR A 183 -10.04 4.97 -12.11
C THR A 183 -10.38 6.33 -11.50
N THR A 184 -11.50 6.90 -11.93
CA THR A 184 -12.07 8.12 -11.35
C THR A 184 -13.45 7.84 -10.78
N THR A 185 -13.97 8.67 -9.89
CA THR A 185 -15.29 8.44 -9.26
C THR A 185 -16.45 8.29 -10.24
N SER A 186 -16.35 8.83 -11.47
CA SER A 186 -17.35 8.65 -12.53
C SER A 186 -17.21 7.33 -13.29
N LYS A 187 -16.00 6.78 -13.38
CA LYS A 187 -15.71 5.48 -14.01
C LYS A 187 -15.00 4.59 -13.00
N ARG A 188 -15.73 4.07 -12.04
CA ARG A 188 -15.22 3.25 -10.91
C ARG A 188 -14.83 1.81 -11.28
N LEU A 189 -14.64 1.53 -12.56
CA LEU A 189 -14.24 0.23 -13.11
C LEU A 189 -13.00 0.40 -13.98
N VAL A 190 -12.22 -0.68 -14.12
CA VAL A 190 -11.09 -0.75 -15.06
C VAL A 190 -11.42 -1.64 -16.25
N ASP A 191 -10.71 -1.47 -17.35
CA ASP A 191 -10.84 -2.31 -18.54
C ASP A 191 -10.50 -3.78 -18.18
N PRO A 192 -11.31 -4.79 -18.55
CA PRO A 192 -11.03 -6.19 -18.22
C PRO A 192 -9.66 -6.69 -18.67
N ASP A 193 -9.13 -6.19 -19.79
CA ASP A 193 -7.79 -6.55 -20.30
C ASP A 193 -6.69 -6.19 -19.29
N PHE A 194 -6.98 -5.29 -18.33
CA PHE A 194 -6.08 -4.97 -17.24
C PHE A 194 -5.75 -6.17 -16.34
N PHE A 195 -6.71 -7.05 -16.08
CA PHE A 195 -6.53 -8.16 -15.12
C PHE A 195 -6.71 -9.55 -15.74
N SER A 196 -7.09 -9.65 -17.02
CA SER A 196 -7.41 -10.93 -17.69
C SER A 196 -6.33 -11.49 -18.60
N THR A 197 -5.21 -10.77 -18.83
CA THR A 197 -4.09 -11.22 -19.68
C THR A 197 -2.74 -11.01 -18.99
N ILE A 198 -1.69 -11.71 -19.39
CA ILE A 198 -0.30 -11.44 -18.99
C ILE A 198 0.49 -10.66 -20.04
N ASP A 199 -0.04 -10.59 -21.26
CA ASP A 199 0.67 -9.98 -22.38
C ASP A 199 0.83 -8.47 -22.20
N VAL A 200 1.84 -7.92 -22.87
CA VAL A 200 2.04 -6.48 -22.95
C VAL A 200 0.83 -5.90 -23.70
N PRO A 201 0.18 -4.85 -23.18
CA PRO A 201 -0.97 -4.24 -23.85
C PRO A 201 -0.57 -3.72 -25.24
N THR A 202 -1.25 -4.19 -26.29
CA THR A 202 -0.93 -3.87 -27.70
C THR A 202 -1.76 -2.71 -28.27
N LYS A 203 -2.92 -2.43 -27.66
CA LYS A 203 -3.81 -1.32 -28.02
C LYS A 203 -3.68 -0.16 -27.04
N THR A 204 -4.14 1.01 -27.46
CA THR A 204 -4.22 2.19 -26.58
C THR A 204 -5.48 2.09 -25.71
N TYR A 205 -5.33 2.38 -24.42
CA TYR A 205 -6.43 2.39 -23.44
C TYR A 205 -6.62 3.80 -22.88
N ASN A 206 -7.86 4.10 -22.46
CA ASN A 206 -8.17 5.33 -21.73
C ASN A 206 -9.12 5.01 -20.56
N PRO A 207 -8.64 5.00 -19.29
CA PRO A 207 -7.27 5.29 -18.84
C PRO A 207 -6.18 4.34 -19.38
N PRO A 208 -4.91 4.78 -19.48
CA PRO A 208 -3.82 3.94 -19.95
C PRO A 208 -3.55 2.76 -18.99
N ILE A 209 -3.08 1.65 -19.58
CA ILE A 209 -2.56 0.50 -18.85
C ILE A 209 -1.03 0.52 -18.99
N PHE A 210 -0.33 0.78 -17.89
CA PHE A 210 1.12 0.71 -17.82
C PHE A 210 1.56 -0.71 -17.50
N HIS A 211 2.51 -1.25 -18.25
CA HIS A 211 3.10 -2.55 -17.98
C HIS A 211 4.59 -2.37 -17.64
N VAL A 212 4.90 -2.35 -16.34
CA VAL A 212 6.25 -2.09 -15.83
C VAL A 212 6.92 -3.41 -15.50
N THR A 213 8.13 -3.63 -16.01
CA THR A 213 8.95 -4.85 -15.82
C THR A 213 10.28 -4.48 -15.13
N PRO A 214 11.07 -5.46 -14.65
CA PRO A 214 12.41 -5.21 -14.11
C PRO A 214 13.41 -4.54 -15.06
N ASP A 215 13.09 -4.50 -16.36
CA ASP A 215 13.95 -3.97 -17.42
C ASP A 215 13.53 -2.58 -17.92
N ASN A 216 12.29 -2.15 -17.64
CA ASN A 216 11.75 -0.88 -18.16
C ASN A 216 11.32 0.13 -17.08
N PHE A 217 11.43 -0.25 -15.81
CA PHE A 217 11.03 0.63 -14.71
C PHE A 217 12.01 1.80 -14.55
N VAL A 218 11.51 2.90 -13.98
CA VAL A 218 12.33 4.04 -13.59
C VAL A 218 12.73 3.91 -12.12
N PRO A 219 14.03 3.83 -11.78
CA PRO A 219 14.51 3.78 -10.40
C PRO A 219 14.02 5.01 -9.61
N SER A 220 13.44 4.78 -8.44
CA SER A 220 12.70 5.86 -7.76
C SER A 220 12.71 5.79 -6.24
N LEU A 221 13.35 4.79 -5.63
CA LEU A 221 13.50 4.73 -4.17
C LEU A 221 14.58 5.70 -3.70
N LEU A 222 14.30 6.45 -2.63
CA LEU A 222 15.30 7.34 -2.04
C LEU A 222 16.21 6.55 -1.10
N GLU A 223 17.45 7.01 -0.93
CA GLU A 223 18.43 6.38 -0.03
C GLU A 223 17.88 6.23 1.40
N SER A 224 17.23 7.28 1.91
CA SER A 224 16.58 7.25 3.24
C SER A 224 15.39 6.27 3.35
N GLU A 225 14.79 5.87 2.22
CA GLU A 225 13.75 4.84 2.20
C GLU A 225 14.39 3.46 2.22
N LEU A 226 15.46 3.25 1.44
CA LEU A 226 16.21 2.01 1.40
C LEU A 226 16.81 1.67 2.76
N GLU A 227 17.41 2.64 3.46
CA GLU A 227 17.86 2.45 4.86
C GLU A 227 16.74 1.98 5.80
N LYS A 228 15.52 2.51 5.64
CA LYS A 228 14.38 2.08 6.45
C LYS A 228 13.91 0.68 6.07
N ILE A 229 13.95 0.35 4.78
CA ILE A 229 13.63 -0.99 4.28
C ILE A 229 14.60 -2.00 4.88
N ASP A 230 15.91 -1.73 4.84
CA ASP A 230 16.94 -2.60 5.42
C ASP A 230 16.72 -2.84 6.93
N ASN A 231 16.45 -1.77 7.67
CA ASN A 231 16.15 -1.87 9.10
C ASN A 231 14.91 -2.71 9.38
N LEU A 232 13.89 -2.62 8.52
CA LEU A 232 12.64 -3.36 8.67
C LEU A 232 12.83 -4.84 8.29
N THR A 233 13.52 -5.13 7.18
CA THR A 233 13.76 -6.50 6.72
C THR A 233 14.67 -7.26 7.67
N ALA A 234 15.67 -6.61 8.26
CA ALA A 234 16.52 -7.19 9.31
C ALA A 234 15.74 -7.55 10.60
N GLN A 235 14.58 -6.93 10.85
CA GLN A 235 13.71 -7.28 11.97
C GLN A 235 12.78 -8.44 11.65
N VAL A 236 12.32 -8.57 10.40
CA VAL A 236 11.30 -9.54 9.98
C VAL A 236 11.91 -10.85 9.49
N SER A 237 13.04 -10.77 8.79
CA SER A 237 13.79 -11.93 8.34
C SER A 237 14.94 -12.20 9.30
N HIS A 238 15.20 -13.48 9.62
CA HIS A 238 16.37 -13.87 10.40
C HIS A 238 17.70 -13.57 9.66
N SER A 239 17.61 -13.18 8.38
CA SER A 239 18.72 -12.65 7.60
C SER A 239 18.98 -11.20 7.97
N LYS A 240 20.20 -10.92 8.45
CA LYS A 240 20.65 -9.56 8.83
C LYS A 240 21.32 -8.81 7.70
N THR A 241 21.48 -9.43 6.52
CA THR A 241 22.26 -8.83 5.43
C THR A 241 21.35 -7.97 4.53
N PRO A 242 21.65 -6.68 4.36
CA PRO A 242 21.01 -5.82 3.35
C PRO A 242 21.16 -6.40 1.95
N ALA A 243 20.30 -5.95 1.03
CA ALA A 243 20.45 -6.31 -0.38
C ALA A 243 21.82 -5.84 -0.94
N PRO A 244 22.39 -6.53 -1.93
CA PRO A 244 23.67 -6.17 -2.53
C PRO A 244 23.70 -4.71 -3.03
N ALA A 245 24.87 -4.10 -2.98
CA ALA A 245 25.06 -2.71 -3.43
C ALA A 245 24.67 -2.49 -4.91
N SER A 246 24.84 -3.51 -5.76
CA SER A 246 24.39 -3.48 -7.16
C SER A 246 22.86 -3.33 -7.27
N VAL A 247 22.12 -4.18 -6.55
CA VAL A 247 20.64 -4.13 -6.51
C VAL A 247 20.17 -2.79 -5.95
N ARG A 248 20.84 -2.28 -4.91
CA ARG A 248 20.57 -0.95 -4.36
C ARG A 248 20.71 0.13 -5.42
N ALA A 249 21.84 0.16 -6.13
CA ALA A 249 22.11 1.16 -7.17
C ALA A 249 21.08 1.11 -8.32
N GLU A 250 20.58 -0.08 -8.66
CA GLU A 250 19.57 -0.25 -9.72
C GLU A 250 18.19 0.31 -9.37
N VAL A 251 17.86 0.48 -8.08
CA VAL A 251 16.53 0.94 -7.63
C VAL A 251 16.55 2.36 -7.05
N THR A 252 17.73 2.88 -6.72
CA THR A 252 17.91 4.22 -6.17
C THR A 252 17.60 5.29 -7.23
N GLY A 253 16.61 6.13 -6.94
CA GLY A 253 16.29 7.33 -7.72
C GLY A 253 16.59 8.62 -6.96
N ARG A 254 16.36 9.77 -7.59
CA ARG A 254 16.56 11.08 -6.97
C ARG A 254 15.24 11.76 -6.66
N LYS A 255 15.28 12.72 -5.73
CA LYS A 255 14.09 13.47 -5.33
C LYS A 255 13.58 14.37 -6.46
N GLU A 256 14.49 14.82 -7.31
CA GLU A 256 14.25 15.69 -8.46
C GLU A 256 13.51 14.96 -9.59
N ASP A 257 13.66 13.64 -9.66
CA ASP A 257 13.02 12.78 -10.67
C ASP A 257 11.53 12.53 -10.36
N ARG A 258 11.09 12.91 -9.16
CA ARG A 258 9.69 12.78 -8.76
C ARG A 258 8.81 13.70 -9.60
N PRO A 259 7.76 13.19 -10.26
CA PRO A 259 6.90 14.01 -11.09
C PRO A 259 6.20 15.10 -10.26
N LYS A 260 6.06 16.26 -10.89
CA LYS A 260 5.22 17.34 -10.37
C LYS A 260 3.78 17.07 -10.83
N ALA A 261 2.87 16.94 -9.88
CA ALA A 261 1.45 16.84 -10.14
C ALA A 261 0.85 18.25 -9.98
N GLU A 262 0.99 19.07 -11.01
CA GLU A 262 0.69 20.51 -10.96
C GLU A 262 -0.81 20.80 -10.99
N GLN A 263 -1.59 19.99 -11.71
CA GLN A 263 -3.04 20.16 -11.86
C GLN A 263 -3.84 19.23 -10.94
N TYR A 264 -3.22 18.17 -10.42
CA TYR A 264 -3.81 17.38 -9.35
C TYR A 264 -3.80 18.17 -8.02
N MET A 265 -4.85 18.95 -7.79
CA MET A 265 -4.95 19.88 -6.65
C MET A 265 -4.72 19.20 -5.29
N ALA A 266 -5.29 18.00 -5.09
CA ALA A 266 -5.13 17.29 -3.83
C ALA A 266 -3.74 16.64 -3.67
N ALA A 267 -2.89 16.60 -4.71
CA ALA A 267 -1.57 15.97 -4.68
C ALA A 267 -0.71 16.45 -3.50
N ASN A 268 -0.75 17.76 -3.25
CA ASN A 268 0.08 18.44 -2.27
C ASN A 268 -0.61 18.60 -0.92
N GLU A 269 -1.84 18.12 -0.75
CA GLU A 269 -2.48 18.13 0.56
C GLU A 269 -1.69 17.26 1.55
N LYS A 270 -1.65 17.73 2.80
CA LYS A 270 -1.10 16.93 3.89
C LYS A 270 -2.08 15.82 4.18
N ASN A 271 -1.54 14.61 4.31
CA ASN A 271 -2.33 13.43 4.63
C ASN A 271 -3.22 13.68 5.84
N ALA A 272 -4.48 13.30 5.70
CA ALA A 272 -5.37 13.22 6.83
C ALA A 272 -4.75 12.24 7.85
N ALA A 273 -4.81 12.61 9.13
CA ALA A 273 -4.22 11.81 10.18
C ALA A 273 -5.31 10.88 10.73
N ALA A 274 -4.95 9.66 11.13
CA ALA A 274 -5.85 8.80 11.90
C ALA A 274 -5.64 9.04 13.40
N CYS A 275 -6.72 9.02 14.17
CA CYS A 275 -6.64 9.02 15.62
C CYS A 275 -6.02 7.69 16.09
N ALA A 276 -4.98 7.75 16.93
CA ALA A 276 -4.32 6.55 17.45
C ALA A 276 -5.15 5.75 18.48
N TYR A 277 -6.38 6.19 18.77
CA TYR A 277 -7.32 5.46 19.63
C TYR A 277 -8.51 4.91 18.85
N CYS A 278 -9.28 5.80 18.21
CA CYS A 278 -10.53 5.43 17.53
C CYS A 278 -10.40 5.30 16.01
N GLU A 279 -9.18 5.45 15.48
CA GLU A 279 -8.83 5.27 14.05
C GLU A 279 -9.50 6.23 13.06
N LYS A 280 -10.44 7.07 13.52
CA LYS A 280 -11.11 8.09 12.71
C LYS A 280 -10.10 9.00 12.04
N ILE A 281 -10.27 9.16 10.72
CA ILE A 281 -9.53 10.15 9.95
C ILE A 281 -9.99 11.56 10.33
N GLY A 282 -9.02 12.43 10.61
CA GLY A 282 -9.22 13.86 10.83
C GLY A 282 -8.18 14.70 10.10
N LYS A 283 -8.26 16.02 10.29
CA LYS A 283 -7.31 16.96 9.67
C LYS A 283 -5.87 16.63 10.07
N SER A 284 -4.93 16.87 9.17
CA SER A 284 -3.47 16.72 9.46
C SER A 284 -2.99 17.57 10.66
N THR A 285 -3.79 18.55 11.07
CA THR A 285 -3.58 19.44 12.23
C THR A 285 -4.11 18.88 13.55
N MET A 286 -4.63 17.65 13.60
CA MET A 286 -5.08 17.03 14.85
C MET A 286 -4.00 17.11 15.95
N PRO A 287 -4.40 17.35 17.21
CA PRO A 287 -3.47 17.39 18.34
C PRO A 287 -2.52 16.21 18.34
N ILE A 288 -1.22 16.51 18.43
CA ILE A 288 -0.16 15.51 18.56
C ILE A 288 0.18 15.35 20.04
N CYS A 289 0.56 14.14 20.46
CA CYS A 289 1.08 13.95 21.81
C CYS A 289 2.26 14.90 22.05
N SER A 290 2.13 15.81 23.01
CA SER A 290 3.12 16.86 23.28
C SER A 290 4.48 16.30 23.72
N ARG A 291 4.51 15.08 24.30
CA ARG A 291 5.72 14.39 24.76
C ARG A 291 6.49 13.72 23.63
N CYS A 292 5.90 12.69 23.02
CA CYS A 292 6.61 11.89 22.02
C CYS A 292 6.57 12.52 20.61
N LYS A 293 5.56 13.35 20.32
CA LYS A 293 5.30 13.90 18.98
C LYS A 293 5.16 12.83 17.89
N LEU A 294 4.78 11.60 18.24
CA LEU A 294 4.66 10.47 17.29
C LEU A 294 3.22 10.12 16.92
N VAL A 295 2.27 10.28 17.85
CA VAL A 295 0.86 9.88 17.65
C VAL A 295 -0.07 11.09 17.78
N ARG A 296 -1.19 11.03 17.06
CA ARG A 296 -2.23 12.07 17.04
C ARG A 296 -3.55 11.54 17.59
N TYR A 297 -4.32 12.44 18.20
CA TYR A 297 -5.64 12.13 18.75
C TYR A 297 -6.64 13.17 18.27
N CYS A 298 -7.86 12.74 17.94
CA CYS A 298 -8.91 13.68 17.56
C CYS A 298 -9.41 14.54 18.73
N SER A 299 -9.22 14.07 19.98
CA SER A 299 -9.60 14.79 21.20
C SER A 299 -8.71 14.41 22.39
N ALA A 300 -8.73 15.22 23.45
CA ALA A 300 -8.09 14.91 24.72
C ALA A 300 -8.67 13.65 25.39
N GLU A 301 -9.93 13.33 25.11
CA GLU A 301 -10.58 12.09 25.56
C GLU A 301 -9.97 10.86 24.89
N CYS A 302 -9.78 10.87 23.57
CA CYS A 302 -9.10 9.81 22.86
C CYS A 302 -7.65 9.64 23.33
N GLN A 303 -6.96 10.75 23.63
CA GLN A 303 -5.61 10.69 24.21
C GLN A 303 -5.60 10.02 25.59
N ARG A 304 -6.54 10.36 26.47
CA ARG A 304 -6.67 9.74 27.81
C ARG A 304 -7.01 8.27 27.71
N SER A 305 -7.90 7.92 26.79
CA SER A 305 -8.33 6.53 26.57
C SER A 305 -7.22 5.65 25.99
N ALA A 306 -6.39 6.19 25.10
CA ALA A 306 -5.20 5.50 24.60
C ALA A 306 -4.04 5.46 25.59
N TRP A 307 -4.05 6.28 26.65
CA TRP A 307 -2.90 6.44 27.55
C TRP A 307 -2.38 5.15 28.18
N PRO A 308 -3.22 4.21 28.66
CA PRO A 308 -2.73 2.95 29.24
C PRO A 308 -1.82 2.18 28.28
N MET A 309 -2.20 2.09 27.01
CA MET A 309 -1.41 1.42 25.97
C MET A 309 -0.28 2.30 25.41
N HIS A 310 -0.49 3.61 25.30
CA HIS A 310 0.49 4.52 24.71
C HIS A 310 1.66 4.84 25.64
N LYS A 311 1.43 4.90 26.96
CA LYS A 311 2.40 5.35 27.98
C LYS A 311 3.76 4.63 27.91
N PRO A 312 3.85 3.29 27.77
CA PRO A 312 5.13 2.60 27.68
C PRO A 312 5.94 3.07 26.46
N VAL A 313 5.32 3.11 25.29
CA VAL A 313 5.96 3.54 24.03
C VAL A 313 6.32 5.03 24.09
N CYS A 314 5.43 5.87 24.62
CA CYS A 314 5.64 7.30 24.75
C CYS A 314 6.91 7.63 25.54
N LYS A 315 7.17 6.90 26.63
CA LYS A 315 8.36 7.08 27.46
C LYS A 315 9.65 6.60 26.79
N ALA A 316 9.57 5.51 26.01
CA ALA A 316 10.73 4.94 25.35
C ALA A 316 11.28 5.84 24.23
N VAL A 317 10.40 6.59 23.57
CA VAL A 317 10.74 7.38 22.37
C VAL A 317 10.75 8.90 22.60
N SER A 318 10.24 9.38 23.73
CA SER A 318 10.34 10.80 24.07
C SER A 318 11.81 11.18 24.23
N LYS A 319 12.32 12.05 23.35
CA LYS A 319 13.62 12.69 23.56
C LYS A 319 13.58 13.42 24.90
N LYS A 320 14.58 13.16 25.76
CA LYS A 320 14.86 14.00 26.93
C LYS A 320 15.08 15.44 26.48
#